data_AF-A0A1I7DJH0-F1
#
_entry.id   AF-A0A1I7DJH0-F1
#
_cell.length_a   1.000
_cell.length_b   1.000
_cell.length_c   1.000
_cell.angle_alpha   90.00
_cell.angle_beta   90.00
_cell.angle_gamma   90.00
#
_symmetry.space_group_name_H-M   'P 1'
#
loop_
_entity.id
_entity.type
_entity.pdbx_description
1 polymer ?
#
loop_
_entity_poly.entity_id
_entity_poly.type
_entity_poly.pdbx_seq_one_letter_code
_entity_poly.pdbx_strand_id
1 'polypeptide(L)'
;MLGECKNEKSLHAKLSEWRNLKDTQVLIHTINPAYENSSPLFLKDACSVFRQWDVLSSSLIDLDKIKHVRDKMENLRSWEELRRDTGIFFEIGFVLDFAPQNILGTFAEDVWFPNHAGINNRNTYALTDAILSGKGKPGGRHAWPGENGHSYNEINSPKYILNRSDLQRHNEILVVCKPFINIYPGLPPTEPLKIKKIIYAPKRVTGHPLFRSMERKAKKRVINKLAALNPGVPMTEI
;
A
#
# COMPACT_ATOMS: atom_id res chain seq x y z
N MET A 1 17.47 30.09 -11.94
CA MET A 1 17.53 29.97 -10.47
C MET A 1 16.23 30.35 -9.72
N LEU A 2 15.27 31.13 -10.27
CA LEU A 2 14.00 31.44 -9.56
C LEU A 2 12.85 30.42 -9.76
N GLY A 3 13.00 29.47 -10.70
CA GLY A 3 11.98 28.46 -11.02
C GLY A 3 12.02 27.20 -10.14
N GLU A 4 13.21 26.73 -9.75
CA GLU A 4 13.39 25.51 -8.94
C GLU A 4 12.86 25.70 -7.51
N CYS A 5 13.13 26.85 -6.88
CA CYS A 5 12.71 27.13 -5.51
C CYS A 5 11.17 27.22 -5.34
N LYS A 6 10.42 27.62 -6.37
CA LYS A 6 8.93 27.59 -6.34
C LYS A 6 8.39 26.16 -6.41
N ASN A 7 9.03 25.29 -7.18
CA ASN A 7 8.61 23.91 -7.35
C ASN A 7 8.94 23.07 -6.09
N GLU A 8 10.08 23.33 -5.46
CA GLU A 8 10.46 22.71 -4.17
C GLU A 8 9.55 23.12 -3.01
N LYS A 9 9.23 24.41 -2.87
CA LYS A 9 8.27 24.88 -1.85
C LYS A 9 6.88 24.27 -2.04
N SER A 10 6.44 24.12 -3.29
CA SER A 10 5.19 23.44 -3.63
C SER A 10 5.23 21.95 -3.24
N LEU A 11 6.32 21.25 -3.53
CA LEU A 11 6.52 19.85 -3.15
C LEU A 11 6.52 19.65 -1.63
N HIS A 12 7.28 20.46 -0.89
CA HIS A 12 7.34 20.40 0.57
C HIS A 12 5.96 20.64 1.20
N ALA A 13 5.21 21.60 0.67
CA ALA A 13 3.83 21.86 1.09
C ALA A 13 2.94 20.64 0.85
N LYS A 14 2.99 20.03 -0.34
CA LYS A 14 2.21 18.81 -0.63
C LYS A 14 2.59 17.64 0.27
N LEU A 15 3.88 17.40 0.50
CA LEU A 15 4.34 16.35 1.44
C LEU A 15 3.88 16.63 2.88
N SER A 16 3.77 17.90 3.28
CA SER A 16 3.26 18.26 4.61
C SER A 16 1.79 17.87 4.80
N GLU A 17 0.98 17.84 3.75
CA GLU A 17 -0.41 17.37 3.83
C GLU A 17 -0.49 15.89 4.26
N TRP A 18 0.50 15.08 3.87
CA TRP A 18 0.59 13.67 4.28
C TRP A 18 0.97 13.48 5.75
N ARG A 19 1.45 14.53 6.45
CA ARG A 19 1.59 14.50 7.93
C ARG A 19 0.24 14.59 8.64
N ASN A 20 -0.73 15.21 7.98
CA ASN A 20 -2.00 15.61 8.58
C ASN A 20 -3.15 14.69 8.14
N LEU A 21 -2.86 13.40 7.98
CA LEU A 21 -3.89 12.39 7.75
C LEU A 21 -4.78 12.25 8.99
N LYS A 22 -6.07 12.00 8.77
CA LYS A 22 -6.96 11.57 9.86
C LYS A 22 -6.50 10.20 10.37
N ASP A 23 -6.82 9.85 11.62
CA ASP A 23 -6.51 8.53 12.19
C ASP A 23 -7.11 7.35 11.39
N THR A 24 -8.20 7.62 10.67
CA THR A 24 -8.90 6.66 9.82
C THR A 24 -8.34 6.63 8.40
N GLN A 25 -7.52 7.61 8.01
CA GLN A 25 -6.83 7.65 6.73
C GLN A 25 -5.45 6.99 6.86
N VAL A 26 -5.27 5.86 6.20
CA VAL A 26 -4.08 5.02 6.39
C VAL A 26 -3.44 4.62 5.08
N LEU A 27 -2.11 4.55 5.06
CA LEU A 27 -1.38 3.83 4.02
C LEU A 27 -1.34 2.35 4.38
N ILE A 28 -1.76 1.50 3.45
CA ILE A 28 -1.81 0.06 3.64
C ILE A 28 -1.12 -0.66 2.49
N HIS A 29 -0.19 -1.56 2.83
CA HIS A 29 0.36 -2.52 1.89
C HIS A 29 -0.37 -3.86 2.03
N THR A 30 -1.09 -4.27 0.99
CA THR A 30 -1.82 -5.54 1.02
C THR A 30 -0.99 -6.72 0.58
N ILE A 31 -1.21 -7.86 1.21
CA ILE A 31 -0.58 -9.14 0.89
C ILE A 31 -1.61 -10.15 0.42
N ASN A 32 -1.21 -11.02 -0.51
CA ASN A 32 -2.05 -12.08 -1.01
C ASN A 32 -1.80 -13.38 -0.22
N PRO A 33 -2.80 -13.92 0.50
CA PRO A 33 -2.68 -15.20 1.20
C PRO A 33 -2.32 -16.38 0.31
N ALA A 34 -2.56 -16.31 -1.00
CA ALA A 34 -2.14 -17.35 -1.95
C ALA A 34 -0.60 -17.56 -1.94
N TYR A 35 0.17 -16.57 -1.49
CA TYR A 35 1.63 -16.65 -1.35
C TYR A 35 2.07 -16.94 0.09
N GLU A 36 1.21 -17.53 0.93
CA GLU A 36 1.52 -17.88 2.33
C GLU A 36 2.82 -18.69 2.51
N ASN A 37 3.18 -19.49 1.50
CA ASN A 37 4.35 -20.36 1.54
C ASN A 37 5.57 -19.82 0.79
N SER A 38 5.47 -18.67 0.11
CA SER A 38 6.55 -18.15 -0.74
C SER A 38 6.88 -16.68 -0.50
N SER A 39 5.94 -15.86 -0.02
CA SER A 39 6.21 -14.45 0.25
C SER A 39 7.03 -14.28 1.53
N PRO A 40 8.09 -13.44 1.51
CA PRO A 40 8.88 -13.14 2.71
C PRO A 40 8.05 -12.60 3.88
N LEU A 41 6.94 -11.92 3.59
CA LEU A 41 6.01 -11.37 4.60
C LEU A 41 5.23 -12.44 5.39
N PHE A 42 5.30 -13.70 4.95
CA PHE A 42 4.80 -14.86 5.71
C PHE A 42 5.93 -15.73 6.28
N LEU A 43 7.18 -15.30 6.17
CA LEU A 43 8.34 -16.06 6.65
C LEU A 43 9.17 -15.30 7.69
N LYS A 44 9.07 -13.97 7.68
CA LYS A 44 9.82 -13.06 8.56
C LYS A 44 8.88 -11.95 9.06
N ASP A 45 9.32 -11.23 10.09
CA ASP A 45 8.64 -10.00 10.50
C ASP A 45 8.66 -8.98 9.35
N ALA A 46 7.57 -8.23 9.21
CA ALA A 46 7.38 -7.42 8.02
C ALA A 46 8.29 -6.17 8.00
N CYS A 47 8.67 -5.63 9.16
CA CYS A 47 9.62 -4.52 9.22
C CYS A 47 11.01 -4.92 8.69
N SER A 48 11.50 -6.12 9.05
CA SER A 48 12.76 -6.65 8.51
C SER A 48 12.69 -6.93 7.01
N VAL A 49 11.54 -7.36 6.50
CA VAL A 49 11.32 -7.54 5.06
C VAL A 49 11.36 -6.18 4.34
N PHE A 50 10.64 -5.18 4.84
CA PHE A 50 10.60 -3.85 4.22
C PHE A 50 12.00 -3.22 4.14
N ARG A 51 12.85 -3.38 5.17
CA ARG A 51 14.24 -2.89 5.13
C ARG A 51 15.09 -3.46 3.99
N GLN A 52 14.72 -4.62 3.45
CA GLN A 52 15.40 -5.26 2.32
C GLN A 52 14.84 -4.82 0.97
N TRP A 53 13.66 -4.19 0.97
CA TRP A 53 13.03 -3.68 -0.24
C TRP A 53 13.46 -2.23 -0.48
N ASP A 54 13.49 -1.83 -1.74
CA ASP A 54 13.78 -0.45 -2.07
C ASP A 54 12.52 0.42 -1.97
N VAL A 55 11.49 0.02 -2.71
CA VAL A 55 10.20 0.70 -2.82
C VAL A 55 9.07 -0.31 -2.63
N LEU A 56 8.04 0.16 -1.93
CA LEU A 56 6.83 -0.54 -1.60
C LEU A 56 5.66 0.14 -2.29
N SER A 57 4.81 -0.65 -2.93
CA SER A 57 3.49 -0.19 -3.38
C SER A 57 2.48 -0.30 -2.24
N SER A 58 1.74 0.77 -1.99
CA SER A 58 0.70 0.84 -0.95
C SER A 58 -0.51 1.61 -1.47
N SER A 59 -1.62 1.55 -0.74
CA SER A 59 -2.80 2.36 -1.05
C SER A 59 -3.14 3.26 0.13
N LEU A 60 -3.54 4.49 -0.15
CA LEU A 60 -4.22 5.36 0.81
C LEU A 60 -5.71 4.98 0.84
N ILE A 61 -6.22 4.63 2.01
CA ILE A 61 -7.63 4.33 2.24
C ILE A 61 -8.19 5.13 3.40
N ASP A 62 -9.51 5.23 3.46
CA ASP A 62 -10.24 5.79 4.60
C ASP A 62 -11.07 4.67 5.25
N LEU A 63 -10.67 4.26 6.46
CA LEU A 63 -11.26 3.14 7.19
C LEU A 63 -12.74 3.38 7.51
N ASP A 64 -13.17 4.63 7.69
CA ASP A 64 -14.56 4.96 8.00
C ASP A 64 -15.50 4.68 6.81
N LYS A 65 -14.95 4.61 5.59
CA LYS A 65 -15.72 4.28 4.39
C LYS A 65 -15.93 2.77 4.22
N ILE A 66 -15.21 1.94 4.97
CA ILE A 66 -15.31 0.49 4.89
C ILE A 66 -16.43 0.01 5.83
N LYS A 67 -17.58 -0.35 5.26
CA LYS A 67 -18.74 -0.85 6.05
C LYS A 67 -18.36 -2.10 6.84
N HIS A 68 -18.52 -2.12 8.17
CA HIS A 68 -18.10 -3.24 9.00
C HIS A 68 -18.79 -4.56 8.64
N VAL A 69 -18.05 -5.66 8.73
CA VAL A 69 -18.56 -7.03 8.44
C VAL A 69 -19.71 -7.39 9.37
N ARG A 70 -19.58 -7.07 10.66
CA ARG A 70 -20.51 -7.49 11.72
C ARG A 70 -21.92 -6.97 11.47
N ASP A 71 -22.04 -5.72 11.02
CA ASP A 71 -23.30 -5.01 10.82
C ASP A 71 -24.24 -5.69 9.80
N LYS A 72 -23.69 -6.55 8.92
CA LYS A 72 -24.46 -7.23 7.86
C LYS A 72 -24.43 -8.75 7.93
N MET A 73 -23.48 -9.34 8.65
CA MET A 73 -23.31 -10.80 8.71
C MET A 73 -24.48 -11.53 9.38
N GLU A 74 -25.10 -10.92 10.39
CA GLU A 74 -26.14 -11.57 11.20
C GLU A 74 -27.42 -11.85 10.41
N ASN A 75 -27.63 -11.13 9.30
CA ASN A 75 -28.86 -11.20 8.51
C ASN A 75 -28.68 -11.83 7.11
N LEU A 76 -27.47 -12.26 6.75
CA LEU A 76 -27.21 -12.89 5.44
C LEU A 76 -27.80 -14.29 5.39
N ARG A 77 -28.69 -14.54 4.42
CA ARG A 77 -29.26 -15.87 4.14
C ARG A 77 -28.20 -16.78 3.54
N SER A 78 -28.38 -18.10 3.66
CA SER A 78 -27.36 -19.10 3.28
C SER A 78 -26.91 -19.05 1.80
N TRP A 79 -27.72 -18.51 0.91
CA TRP A 79 -27.43 -18.34 -0.52
C TRP A 79 -26.93 -16.93 -0.89
N GLU A 80 -26.85 -16.00 0.06
CA GLU A 80 -26.43 -14.63 -0.20
C GLU A 80 -24.91 -14.45 -0.06
N GLU A 81 -24.36 -13.59 -0.91
CA GLU A 81 -22.99 -13.09 -0.83
C GLU A 81 -23.04 -11.56 -0.75
N LEU A 82 -22.35 -10.99 0.23
CA LEU A 82 -22.11 -9.57 0.30
C LEU A 82 -20.73 -9.27 -0.28
N ARG A 83 -20.67 -8.34 -1.24
CA ARG A 83 -19.43 -7.74 -1.73
C ARG A 83 -19.21 -6.38 -1.08
N ARG A 84 -18.00 -6.14 -0.59
CA ARG A 84 -17.62 -4.90 0.09
C ARG A 84 -16.60 -4.14 -0.75
N ASP A 85 -16.80 -2.84 -0.84
CA ASP A 85 -15.74 -1.92 -1.22
C ASP A 85 -14.87 -1.65 0.00
N THR A 86 -13.63 -2.11 -0.08
CA THR A 86 -12.61 -1.96 0.96
C THR A 86 -11.52 -0.99 0.55
N GLY A 87 -11.52 -0.47 -0.70
CA GLY A 87 -10.45 0.36 -1.27
C GLY A 87 -9.10 -0.34 -1.49
N ILE A 88 -8.83 -1.44 -0.79
CA ILE A 88 -7.57 -2.20 -0.83
C ILE A 88 -7.55 -3.27 -1.91
N PHE A 89 -6.36 -3.72 -2.36
CA PHE A 89 -6.24 -4.72 -3.42
C PHE A 89 -6.49 -6.17 -2.92
N PHE A 90 -5.79 -6.62 -1.88
CA PHE A 90 -6.08 -7.89 -1.18
C PHE A 90 -6.72 -7.66 0.19
N GLU A 91 -7.29 -8.72 0.79
CA GLU A 91 -8.09 -8.64 2.02
C GLU A 91 -7.27 -8.48 3.31
N ILE A 92 -5.96 -8.69 3.25
CA ILE A 92 -5.04 -8.54 4.39
C ILE A 92 -4.00 -7.49 4.04
N GLY A 93 -3.68 -6.60 4.98
CA GLY A 93 -2.59 -5.66 4.78
C GLY A 93 -1.98 -5.11 6.05
N PHE A 94 -0.77 -4.59 5.90
CA PHE A 94 -0.02 -3.89 6.93
C PHE A 94 -0.29 -2.40 6.82
N VAL A 95 -0.84 -1.80 7.87
CA VAL A 95 -0.95 -0.35 7.98
C VAL A 95 0.41 0.21 8.35
N LEU A 96 0.92 1.09 7.50
CA LEU A 96 2.26 1.64 7.61
C LEU A 96 2.27 2.81 8.59
N ASP A 97 3.30 2.84 9.43
CA ASP A 97 3.78 4.05 10.06
C ASP A 97 4.93 4.57 9.23
N PHE A 98 4.75 5.75 8.64
CA PHE A 98 5.66 6.33 7.66
C PHE A 98 5.87 7.81 7.95
N ALA A 99 7.05 8.30 7.60
CA ALA A 99 7.28 9.73 7.53
C ALA A 99 7.01 10.20 6.09
N PRO A 100 6.46 11.40 5.86
CA PRO A 100 6.13 11.84 4.49
C PRO A 100 7.31 11.82 3.54
N GLN A 101 8.53 12.07 4.03
CA GLN A 101 9.73 12.00 3.20
C GLN A 101 10.03 10.58 2.68
N ASN A 102 9.37 9.53 3.19
CA ASN A 102 9.40 8.18 2.61
C ASN A 102 8.53 8.06 1.36
N ILE A 103 7.56 8.94 1.13
CA ILE A 103 6.74 8.88 -0.07
C ILE A 103 7.61 9.27 -1.27
N LEU A 104 7.66 8.41 -2.28
CA LEU A 104 8.32 8.66 -3.56
C LEU A 104 7.35 9.31 -4.56
N GLY A 105 6.14 8.75 -4.65
CA GLY A 105 5.14 9.11 -5.64
C GLY A 105 3.74 8.73 -5.17
N THR A 106 2.74 9.49 -5.61
CA THR A 106 1.34 9.33 -5.18
C THR A 106 0.42 9.43 -6.38
N PHE A 107 -0.31 8.35 -6.66
CA PHE A 107 -1.06 8.21 -7.89
C PHE A 107 -2.48 7.77 -7.59
N ALA A 108 -3.47 8.39 -8.24
CA ALA A 108 -4.87 8.04 -8.03
C ALA A 108 -5.26 6.69 -8.66
N GLU A 109 -4.38 6.13 -9.50
CA GLU A 109 -4.55 4.86 -10.20
C GLU A 109 -3.24 4.06 -10.09
N ASP A 110 -3.30 2.74 -10.31
CA ASP A 110 -2.13 1.85 -10.33
C ASP A 110 -1.20 2.22 -11.49
N VAL A 111 0.08 2.47 -11.18
CA VAL A 111 1.10 2.93 -12.12
C VAL A 111 2.10 1.85 -12.51
N TRP A 112 1.83 0.60 -12.10
CA TRP A 112 2.58 -0.59 -12.47
C TRP A 112 4.08 -0.45 -12.17
N PHE A 113 4.40 0.20 -11.05
CA PHE A 113 5.78 0.48 -10.71
C PHE A 113 6.61 -0.81 -10.55
N PRO A 114 7.82 -0.89 -11.12
CA PRO A 114 8.67 -2.06 -11.04
C PRO A 114 9.39 -2.15 -9.67
N ASN A 115 8.64 -2.47 -8.60
CA ASN A 115 9.10 -2.56 -7.20
C ASN A 115 10.34 -3.46 -6.95
N HIS A 116 10.76 -4.26 -7.93
CA HIS A 116 11.89 -5.20 -7.85
C HIS A 116 12.91 -4.99 -9.00
N ALA A 117 12.93 -3.80 -9.60
CA ALA A 117 13.89 -3.43 -10.62
C ALA A 117 15.33 -3.65 -10.10
N GLY A 118 16.17 -4.31 -10.89
CA GLY A 118 17.58 -4.53 -10.54
C GLY A 118 17.87 -5.82 -9.77
N ILE A 119 16.85 -6.47 -9.16
CA ILE A 119 17.07 -7.65 -8.31
C ILE A 119 17.57 -8.85 -9.15
N ASN A 120 16.89 -9.17 -10.26
CA ASN A 120 17.18 -10.38 -11.04
C ASN A 120 18.46 -10.25 -11.89
N ASN A 121 18.82 -9.04 -12.31
CA ASN A 121 19.97 -8.77 -13.17
C ASN A 121 21.15 -8.10 -12.43
N ARG A 122 21.05 -7.96 -11.09
CA ARG A 122 22.06 -7.29 -10.23
C ARG A 122 22.42 -5.88 -10.70
N ASN A 123 21.48 -5.16 -11.31
CA ASN A 123 21.69 -3.78 -11.75
C ASN A 123 21.22 -2.80 -10.66
N THR A 124 22.19 -2.22 -9.95
CA THR A 124 21.94 -1.27 -8.84
C THR A 124 21.31 0.05 -9.28
N TYR A 125 21.38 0.40 -10.57
CA TYR A 125 20.80 1.63 -11.13
C TYR A 125 19.39 1.44 -11.69
N ALA A 126 18.96 0.19 -11.94
CA ALA A 126 17.70 -0.10 -12.61
C ALA A 126 16.48 0.51 -11.92
N LEU A 127 16.51 0.62 -10.58
CA LEU A 127 15.45 1.29 -9.84
C LEU A 127 15.44 2.80 -10.08
N THR A 128 16.58 3.46 -9.98
CA THR A 128 16.71 4.89 -10.26
C THR A 128 16.29 5.20 -11.69
N ASP A 129 16.72 4.37 -12.65
CA ASP A 129 16.32 4.49 -14.05
C ASP A 129 14.80 4.33 -14.21
N ALA A 130 14.18 3.36 -13.53
CA ALA A 130 12.73 3.19 -13.56
C ALA A 130 12.01 4.42 -12.99
N ILE A 131 12.48 4.95 -11.85
CA ILE A 131 11.95 6.14 -11.19
C ILE A 131 12.01 7.37 -12.11
N LEU A 132 13.17 7.60 -12.74
CA LEU A 132 13.39 8.79 -13.56
C LEU A 132 12.73 8.69 -14.93
N SER A 133 12.72 7.50 -15.54
CA SER A 133 12.15 7.29 -16.87
C SER A 133 10.63 7.19 -16.88
N GLY A 134 10.00 6.92 -15.74
CA GLY A 134 8.55 6.65 -15.67
C GLY A 134 8.15 5.31 -16.27
N LYS A 135 9.10 4.44 -16.63
CA LYS A 135 8.75 3.19 -17.31
C LYS A 135 8.16 2.16 -16.33
N GLY A 136 6.89 1.84 -16.52
CA GLY A 136 6.20 0.76 -15.81
C GLY A 136 6.63 -0.64 -16.24
N LYS A 137 6.06 -1.66 -15.58
CA LYS A 137 6.32 -3.07 -15.91
C LYS A 137 5.92 -3.42 -17.35
N PRO A 138 6.70 -4.26 -18.06
CA PRO A 138 6.32 -4.79 -19.39
C PRO A 138 4.94 -5.48 -19.36
N GLY A 139 4.12 -5.24 -20.38
CA GLY A 139 2.76 -5.79 -20.48
C GLY A 139 1.69 -5.05 -19.66
N GLY A 140 2.05 -3.95 -19.00
CA GLY A 140 1.09 -3.03 -18.39
C GLY A 140 0.18 -2.40 -19.44
N ARG A 141 -1.14 -2.45 -19.19
CA ARG A 141 -2.15 -1.80 -20.06
C ARG A 141 -2.13 -0.28 -19.94
N HIS A 142 -1.49 0.24 -18.90
CA HIS A 142 -1.36 1.66 -18.62
C HIS A 142 0.12 1.99 -18.41
N ALA A 143 0.73 2.66 -19.40
CA ALA A 143 2.00 3.31 -19.18
C ALA A 143 1.73 4.58 -18.38
N TRP A 144 2.24 4.65 -17.16
CA TRP A 144 2.21 5.89 -16.38
C TRP A 144 3.43 6.74 -16.73
N PRO A 145 3.23 8.00 -17.16
CA PRO A 145 2.34 8.38 -18.25
C PRO A 145 3.01 8.04 -19.60
N GLY A 146 2.25 7.42 -20.49
CA GLY A 146 2.71 6.90 -21.78
C GLY A 146 3.62 7.84 -22.56
N GLU A 147 4.62 7.25 -23.21
CA GLU A 147 5.60 7.79 -24.19
C GLU A 147 6.35 9.10 -23.86
N ASN A 148 5.91 9.90 -22.88
CA ASN A 148 6.43 11.23 -22.56
C ASN A 148 7.41 11.25 -21.38
N GLY A 149 7.67 10.11 -20.73
CA GLY A 149 8.81 9.94 -19.82
C GLY A 149 8.78 10.78 -18.54
N HIS A 150 7.61 10.96 -17.91
CA HIS A 150 7.55 11.66 -16.62
C HIS A 150 7.97 10.76 -15.47
N SER A 151 8.81 11.29 -14.58
CA SER A 151 9.29 10.58 -13.40
C SER A 151 8.16 10.19 -12.43
N TYR A 152 8.37 9.11 -11.69
CA TYR A 152 7.52 8.68 -10.57
C TYR A 152 7.58 9.61 -9.35
N ASN A 153 8.44 10.64 -9.33
CA ASN A 153 8.53 11.63 -8.26
C ASN A 153 7.38 12.66 -8.29
N GLU A 154 6.14 12.20 -8.35
CA GLU A 154 4.95 13.04 -8.36
C GLU A 154 4.19 12.96 -7.04
N ILE A 155 4.06 14.10 -6.36
CA ILE A 155 3.25 14.22 -5.15
C ILE A 155 1.95 14.97 -5.45
N ASN A 156 0.86 14.32 -5.05
CA ASN A 156 -0.53 14.76 -5.03
C ASN A 156 -1.01 14.75 -3.57
N SER A 157 -2.07 15.51 -3.27
CA SER A 157 -2.60 15.56 -1.92
C SER A 157 -3.39 14.29 -1.55
N PRO A 158 -3.45 13.91 -0.26
CA PRO A 158 -4.30 12.80 0.19
C PRO A 158 -5.76 12.93 -0.25
N LYS A 159 -6.30 14.16 -0.21
CA LYS A 159 -7.66 14.48 -0.67
C LYS A 159 -7.84 14.22 -2.17
N TYR A 160 -6.85 14.58 -2.99
CA TYR A 160 -6.88 14.29 -4.42
C TYR A 160 -6.95 12.78 -4.69
N ILE A 161 -6.12 11.99 -3.99
CA ILE A 161 -6.06 10.54 -4.13
C ILE A 161 -7.40 9.91 -3.73
N LEU A 162 -7.89 10.19 -2.52
CA LEU A 162 -9.12 9.59 -1.99
C LEU A 162 -10.39 9.97 -2.77
N ASN A 163 -10.41 11.11 -3.46
CA ASN A 163 -11.55 11.54 -4.28
C ASN A 163 -11.58 10.91 -5.68
N ARG A 164 -10.48 10.29 -6.11
CA ARG A 164 -10.34 9.69 -7.45
C ARG A 164 -10.14 8.18 -7.44
N SER A 165 -9.85 7.60 -6.27
CA SER A 165 -9.82 6.16 -6.10
C SER A 165 -11.22 5.59 -5.86
N ASP A 166 -11.52 4.45 -6.47
CA ASP A 166 -12.76 3.69 -6.28
C ASP A 166 -12.52 2.18 -6.39
N LEU A 167 -13.59 1.39 -6.42
CA LEU A 167 -13.56 -0.07 -6.58
C LEU A 167 -12.80 -0.59 -7.81
N GLN A 168 -12.79 0.18 -8.88
CA GLN A 168 -12.17 -0.19 -10.16
C GLN A 168 -10.80 0.46 -10.32
N ARG A 169 -10.55 1.56 -9.61
CA ARG A 169 -9.34 2.37 -9.68
C ARG A 169 -8.67 2.42 -8.31
N HIS A 170 -7.84 1.42 -8.06
CA HIS A 170 -7.00 1.40 -6.87
C HIS A 170 -5.89 2.45 -7.03
N ASN A 171 -5.72 3.29 -6.02
CA ASN A 171 -4.59 4.20 -5.97
C ASN A 171 -3.29 3.46 -5.60
N GLU A 172 -2.17 4.00 -6.06
CA GLU A 172 -0.83 3.51 -5.75
C GLU A 172 0.01 4.64 -5.16
N ILE A 173 0.47 4.42 -3.94
CA ILE A 173 1.40 5.27 -3.21
C ILE A 173 2.71 4.50 -3.08
N LEU A 174 3.75 5.02 -3.72
CA LEU A 174 5.08 4.44 -3.70
C LEU A 174 5.83 4.96 -2.48
N VAL A 175 6.32 4.03 -1.65
CA VAL A 175 6.99 4.35 -0.39
C VAL A 175 8.39 3.76 -0.39
N VAL A 176 9.41 4.59 -0.22
CA VAL A 176 10.79 4.16 -0.03
C VAL A 176 10.94 3.50 1.33
N CYS A 177 11.45 2.27 1.33
CA CYS A 177 11.62 1.47 2.54
C CYS A 177 13.02 1.58 3.13
N LYS A 178 14.02 1.92 2.30
CA LYS A 178 15.39 2.14 2.75
C LYS A 178 15.47 3.40 3.62
N PRO A 179 15.92 3.30 4.87
CA PRO A 179 16.08 4.46 5.75
C PRO A 179 17.34 5.25 5.41
N PHE A 180 17.38 6.50 5.88
CA PHE A 180 18.53 7.40 5.82
C PHE A 180 18.96 7.81 4.41
N ILE A 181 18.02 7.77 3.46
CA ILE A 181 18.23 8.27 2.09
C ILE A 181 17.56 9.63 1.97
N ASN A 182 18.28 10.61 1.44
CA ASN A 182 17.69 11.90 1.13
C ASN A 182 17.12 11.89 -0.30
N ILE A 183 15.79 11.91 -0.40
CA ILE A 183 15.05 11.96 -1.69
C ILE A 183 14.76 13.40 -2.09
N TYR A 184 14.60 14.29 -1.10
CA TYR A 184 14.09 15.64 -1.29
C TYR A 184 15.02 16.67 -0.65
N PRO A 185 15.68 17.53 -1.45
CA PRO A 185 16.51 18.61 -0.93
C PRO A 185 15.77 19.44 0.13
N GLY A 186 16.45 19.70 1.25
CA GLY A 186 15.90 20.48 2.36
C GLY A 186 14.93 19.75 3.29
N LEU A 187 14.63 18.45 3.07
CA LEU A 187 13.89 17.61 4.02
C LEU A 187 14.83 16.64 4.75
N PRO A 188 14.41 16.12 5.93
CA PRO A 188 15.11 15.02 6.58
C PRO A 188 15.20 13.79 5.64
N PRO A 189 16.22 12.94 5.81
CA PRO A 189 16.27 11.63 5.17
C PRO A 189 15.06 10.76 5.52
N THR A 190 14.80 9.74 4.70
CA THR A 190 13.80 8.70 4.96
C THR A 190 13.98 8.03 6.32
N GLU A 191 12.88 7.63 6.93
CA GLU A 191 12.89 6.92 8.21
C GLU A 191 12.63 5.42 8.02
N PRO A 192 13.03 4.56 8.98
CA PRO A 192 12.64 3.16 8.95
C PRO A 192 11.11 3.02 9.00
N LEU A 193 10.52 2.33 8.02
CA LEU A 193 9.10 2.02 8.05
C LEU A 193 8.78 1.12 9.24
N LYS A 194 7.65 1.41 9.90
CA LYS A 194 7.07 0.54 10.94
C LYS A 194 5.65 0.17 10.57
N ILE A 195 5.06 -0.70 11.37
CA ILE A 195 3.69 -1.18 11.16
C ILE A 195 2.87 -0.77 12.38
N LYS A 196 1.79 -0.02 12.15
CA LYS A 196 0.85 0.36 13.23
C LYS A 196 -0.08 -0.78 13.60
N LYS A 197 -0.58 -1.50 12.59
CA LYS A 197 -1.54 -2.61 12.74
C LYS A 197 -1.60 -3.48 11.50
N ILE A 198 -2.11 -4.70 11.67
CA ILE A 198 -2.50 -5.58 10.59
C ILE A 198 -4.02 -5.52 10.45
N ILE A 199 -4.53 -5.28 9.25
CA ILE A 199 -5.96 -5.28 8.96
C ILE A 199 -6.31 -6.54 8.18
N TYR A 200 -7.44 -7.16 8.55
CA TYR A 200 -8.19 -8.06 7.69
C TYR A 200 -9.53 -7.43 7.34
N ALA A 201 -9.76 -7.14 6.07
CA ALA A 201 -11.00 -6.58 5.54
C ALA A 201 -11.50 -7.50 4.41
N PRO A 202 -12.36 -8.48 4.72
CA PRO A 202 -12.88 -9.40 3.71
C PRO A 202 -13.73 -8.63 2.69
N LYS A 203 -13.46 -8.86 1.41
CA LYS A 203 -14.20 -8.28 0.29
C LYS A 203 -15.45 -9.08 -0.03
N ARG A 204 -15.46 -10.37 0.31
CA ARG A 204 -16.61 -11.26 0.15
C ARG A 204 -16.97 -11.86 1.49
N VAL A 205 -18.26 -11.87 1.78
CA VAL A 205 -18.80 -12.47 2.99
C VAL A 205 -20.00 -13.32 2.59
N THR A 206 -19.94 -14.61 2.87
CA THR A 206 -20.98 -15.57 2.50
C THR A 206 -21.90 -15.91 3.68
N GLY A 207 -23.19 -16.05 3.36
CA GLY A 207 -24.18 -16.66 4.25
C GLY A 207 -24.02 -18.17 4.42
N HIS A 208 -23.34 -18.83 3.49
CA HIS A 208 -23.31 -20.29 3.42
C HIS A 208 -22.46 -20.89 4.57
N PRO A 209 -23.03 -21.76 5.44
CA PRO A 209 -22.34 -22.24 6.65
C PRO A 209 -21.00 -22.94 6.39
N LEU A 210 -20.94 -23.80 5.37
CA LEU A 210 -19.70 -24.53 5.02
C LEU A 210 -18.59 -23.58 4.55
N PHE A 211 -18.86 -22.72 3.57
CA PHE A 211 -17.89 -21.74 3.07
C PHE A 211 -17.44 -20.78 4.17
N ARG A 212 -18.37 -20.28 4.99
CA ARG A 212 -18.07 -19.44 6.15
C ARG A 212 -17.11 -20.13 7.14
N SER A 213 -17.33 -21.42 7.42
CA SER A 213 -16.45 -22.20 8.30
C SER A 213 -15.04 -22.36 7.70
N MET A 214 -14.94 -22.62 6.40
CA MET A 214 -13.66 -22.74 5.69
C MET A 214 -12.90 -21.41 5.66
N GLU A 215 -13.57 -20.30 5.32
CA GLU A 215 -13.01 -18.95 5.35
C GLU A 215 -12.50 -18.59 6.75
N ARG A 216 -13.28 -18.89 7.80
CA ARG A 216 -12.87 -18.64 9.19
C ARG A 216 -11.60 -19.41 9.56
N LYS A 217 -11.48 -20.67 9.15
CA LYS A 217 -10.27 -21.48 9.39
C LYS A 217 -9.06 -20.94 8.64
N ALA A 218 -9.22 -20.65 7.34
CA ALA A 218 -8.15 -20.10 6.51
C ALA A 218 -7.66 -18.75 7.04
N LYS A 219 -8.60 -17.84 7.35
CA LYS A 219 -8.35 -16.58 8.05
C LYS A 219 -7.58 -16.80 9.34
N LYS A 220 -8.09 -17.63 10.28
CA LYS A 220 -7.44 -17.84 11.58
C LYS A 220 -6.00 -18.32 11.43
N ARG A 221 -5.74 -19.21 10.46
CA ARG A 221 -4.37 -19.68 10.15
C ARG A 221 -3.47 -18.51 9.75
N VAL A 222 -3.89 -17.71 8.78
CA VAL A 222 -3.10 -16.59 8.26
C VAL A 222 -2.89 -15.51 9.33
N ILE A 223 -3.95 -15.16 10.06
CA ILE A 223 -3.92 -14.21 11.19
C ILE A 223 -2.90 -14.64 12.25
N ASN A 224 -2.99 -15.89 12.71
CA ASN A 224 -2.09 -16.40 13.74
C ASN A 224 -0.64 -16.41 13.28
N LYS A 225 -0.40 -16.77 12.01
CA LYS A 225 0.94 -16.77 11.41
C LYS A 225 1.53 -15.36 11.39
N LEU A 226 0.77 -14.37 10.91
CA LEU A 226 1.22 -12.98 10.86
C LEU A 226 1.45 -12.39 12.25
N ALA A 227 0.58 -12.69 13.21
CA ALA A 227 0.72 -12.25 14.60
C ALA A 227 1.98 -12.84 15.26
N ALA A 228 2.29 -14.12 15.00
CA ALA A 228 3.50 -14.76 15.51
C ALA A 228 4.78 -14.13 14.94
N LEU A 229 4.75 -13.71 13.66
CA LEU A 229 5.88 -13.04 13.00
C LEU A 229 6.03 -11.57 13.41
N ASN A 230 4.96 -10.91 13.85
CA ASN A 230 4.94 -9.49 14.18
C ASN A 230 4.44 -9.27 15.62
N PRO A 231 5.17 -9.76 16.63
CA PRO A 231 4.73 -9.68 18.02
C PRO A 231 4.51 -8.23 18.46
N GLY A 232 3.39 -7.98 19.15
CA GLY A 232 3.02 -6.65 19.64
C GLY A 232 2.31 -5.75 18.62
N VAL A 233 2.23 -6.14 17.33
CA VAL A 233 1.45 -5.40 16.34
C VAL A 233 -0.03 -5.79 16.48
N PRO A 234 -0.94 -4.83 16.76
CA PRO A 234 -2.35 -5.14 16.88
C PRO A 234 -2.94 -5.61 15.55
N MET A 235 -3.89 -6.54 15.63
CA MET A 235 -4.64 -7.02 14.47
C MET A 235 -6.12 -6.68 14.60
N THR A 236 -6.69 -6.13 13.53
CA THR A 236 -8.09 -5.69 13.51
C THR A 236 -8.80 -6.27 12.29
N GLU A 237 -10.00 -6.80 12.53
CA GLU A 237 -10.94 -7.16 11.48
C GLU A 237 -11.91 -5.99 11.28
N ILE A 238 -12.05 -5.56 10.03
CA ILE A 238 -12.92 -4.46 9.64
C ILE A 238 -14.02 -5.00 8.75
#